data_AF-A0A1Q9ADZ9-F1
#
_entry.id   AF-A0A1Q9ADZ9-F1
#
_cell.length_a   1.000
_cell.length_b   1.000
_cell.length_c   1.000
_cell.angle_alpha   90.00
_cell.angle_beta   90.00
_cell.angle_gamma   90.00
#
_symmetry.space_group_name_H-M   'P 1'
#
loop_
_entity.id
_entity.type
_entity.pdbx_description
1 polymer ?
#
loop_
_entity_poly.entity_id
_entity_poly.type
_entity_poly.pdbx_seq_one_letter_code
_entity_poly.pdbx_strand_id
1 'polypeptide(L)'
;MTDQPIDAFAAALSPMTEDELFTALSRLERESEKGSGVEGDGSPQAETLARIALVEEEVERRYPGQLLAPYRAWKSRDPLLG
;
A
#
# COMPACT_ATOMS: atom_id res chain seq x y z
N MET A 1 -0.63 0.28 13.65
CA MET A 1 -2.06 -0.10 13.64
C MET A 1 -2.29 -0.94 12.40
N THR A 2 -1.88 -2.20 12.48
CA THR A 2 -1.96 -3.23 11.45
C THR A 2 -2.19 -4.55 12.18
N ASP A 3 -3.36 -4.67 12.80
CA ASP A 3 -3.73 -5.84 13.62
C ASP A 3 -4.60 -6.85 12.83
N GLN A 4 -4.87 -6.54 11.55
CA GLN A 4 -5.66 -7.41 10.68
C GLN A 4 -4.76 -8.42 9.95
N PRO A 5 -5.15 -9.69 9.77
CA PRO A 5 -4.39 -10.65 8.97
C PRO A 5 -4.14 -10.18 7.53
N ILE A 6 -3.07 -10.66 6.90
CA ILE A 6 -2.70 -10.29 5.52
C ILE A 6 -3.78 -10.66 4.50
N ASP A 7 -4.42 -11.82 4.65
CA ASP A 7 -5.51 -12.27 3.78
C ASP A 7 -6.76 -11.41 3.94
N ALA A 8 -7.05 -10.99 5.18
CA ALA A 8 -8.17 -10.09 5.46
C ALA A 8 -7.93 -8.71 4.84
N PHE A 9 -6.67 -8.24 4.84
CA PHE A 9 -6.31 -7.02 4.15
C PHE A 9 -6.50 -7.14 2.64
N ALA A 10 -6.01 -8.22 2.00
CA ALA A 10 -6.19 -8.45 0.58
C ALA A 10 -7.68 -8.45 0.17
N ALA A 11 -8.54 -9.11 0.94
CA ALA A 11 -9.99 -9.11 0.70
C ALA A 11 -10.62 -7.71 0.85
N ALA A 12 -10.10 -6.88 1.77
CA ALA A 12 -10.59 -5.52 1.99
C ALA A 12 -10.19 -4.54 0.88
N LEU A 13 -9.17 -4.85 0.06
CA LEU A 13 -8.73 -3.95 -1.02
C LEU A 13 -9.76 -3.84 -2.14
N SER A 14 -10.40 -4.94 -2.54
CA SER A 14 -11.33 -4.95 -3.68
C SER A 14 -12.49 -3.95 -3.57
N PRO A 15 -13.20 -3.80 -2.43
CA PRO A 15 -14.27 -2.81 -2.30
C PRO A 15 -13.79 -1.37 -2.07
N MET A 16 -12.50 -1.13 -1.82
CA MET A 16 -11.99 0.24 -1.60
C MET A 16 -12.16 1.10 -2.83
N THR A 17 -12.49 2.37 -2.63
CA THR A 17 -12.39 3.40 -3.65
C THR A 17 -10.94 3.63 -4.08
N GLU A 18 -10.74 4.36 -5.18
CA GLU A 18 -9.42 4.77 -5.64
C GLU A 18 -8.67 5.58 -4.56
N ASP A 19 -9.34 6.56 -3.94
CA ASP A 19 -8.76 7.41 -2.90
C ASP A 19 -8.37 6.61 -1.65
N GLU A 20 -9.18 5.64 -1.22
CA GLU A 20 -8.88 4.77 -0.07
C GLU A 20 -7.69 3.87 -0.35
N LEU A 21 -7.63 3.26 -1.54
CA LEU A 21 -6.54 2.39 -1.96
C LEU A 21 -5.21 3.15 -2.02
N PHE A 22 -5.21 4.33 -2.62
CA PHE A 22 -4.02 5.16 -2.74
C PHE A 22 -3.59 5.78 -1.41
N THR A 23 -4.55 6.13 -0.54
CA THR A 23 -4.26 6.54 0.84
C THR A 23 -3.61 5.41 1.63
N ALA A 24 -4.09 4.17 1.47
CA ALA A 24 -3.49 3.00 2.09
C ALA A 24 -2.04 2.79 1.62
N LEU A 25 -1.78 2.88 0.32
CA LEU A 25 -0.42 2.78 -0.23
C LEU A 25 0.51 3.87 0.32
N SER A 26 0.09 5.13 0.30
CA SER A 26 0.88 6.27 0.83
C SER A 26 1.18 6.10 2.32
N ARG A 27 0.25 5.55 3.10
CA ARG A 27 0.48 5.27 4.50
C ARG A 27 1.50 4.15 4.71
N LEU A 28 1.37 3.04 3.97
CA LEU A 28 2.28 1.90 4.08
C LEU A 28 3.71 2.25 3.66
N GLU A 29 3.89 3.05 2.60
CA GLU A 29 5.21 3.55 2.19
C GLU A 29 5.87 4.36 3.32
N ARG A 30 5.14 5.31 3.93
CA ARG A 30 5.64 6.08 5.08
C ARG A 30 5.93 5.22 6.31
N GLU A 31 5.15 4.16 6.54
CA GLU A 31 5.40 3.21 7.62
C GLU A 31 6.68 2.38 7.33
N SER A 32 6.90 1.99 6.08
CA SER A 32 8.12 1.32 5.62
C SER A 32 9.38 2.18 5.77
N GLU A 33 9.28 3.47 5.45
CA GLU A 33 10.38 4.45 5.60
C GLU A 33 10.73 4.74 7.06
N LYS A 34 9.74 4.68 7.97
CA LYS A 34 9.95 4.89 9.41
C LYS A 34 10.52 3.67 10.13
N GLY A 35 10.45 2.49 9.51
CA GLY A 35 10.96 1.25 10.08
C GLY A 35 12.49 1.26 10.14
N SER A 36 13.04 1.42 11.35
CA SER A 36 14.47 1.22 11.65
C SER A 36 14.74 -0.13 12.37
N GLY A 37 13.84 -1.11 12.19
CA GLY A 37 13.77 -2.33 12.99
C GLY A 37 14.42 -3.56 12.35
N VAL A 38 14.64 -4.59 13.16
CA VAL A 38 15.28 -5.87 12.80
C VAL A 38 14.72 -6.43 11.49
N GLU A 39 15.62 -6.60 10.51
CA GLU A 39 15.28 -7.25 9.26
C GLU A 39 15.17 -8.76 9.45
N GLY A 40 14.17 -9.37 8.80
CA GLY A 40 13.88 -10.79 8.93
C GLY A 40 12.47 -11.13 8.48
N ASP A 41 12.27 -12.38 8.08
CA ASP A 41 10.94 -12.92 7.78
C ASP A 41 10.04 -12.82 9.03
N GLY A 42 8.79 -12.39 8.84
CA GLY A 42 7.84 -12.11 9.92
C GLY A 42 8.11 -10.83 10.72
N SER A 43 9.08 -9.99 10.32
CA SER A 43 9.25 -8.68 10.95
C SER A 43 8.11 -7.71 10.57
N PRO A 44 7.83 -6.68 11.39
CA PRO A 44 6.85 -5.65 11.03
C PRO A 44 7.17 -4.94 9.70
N GLN A 45 8.45 -4.86 9.35
CA GLN A 45 8.88 -4.26 8.09
C GLN A 45 8.60 -5.19 6.91
N ALA A 46 8.88 -6.50 7.05
CA ALA A 46 8.52 -7.50 6.05
C ALA A 46 6.99 -7.56 5.83
N GLU A 47 6.21 -7.47 6.91
CA GLU A 47 4.75 -7.42 6.82
C GLU A 47 4.25 -6.14 6.12
N THR A 48 4.88 -5.00 6.39
CA THR A 48 4.56 -3.73 5.71
C THR A 48 4.83 -3.82 4.22
N LEU A 49 5.99 -4.37 3.82
CA LEU A 49 6.33 -4.59 2.42
C LEU A 49 5.38 -5.57 1.72
N ALA A 50 4.98 -6.65 2.40
CA ALA A 50 3.99 -7.59 1.86
C ALA A 50 2.63 -6.92 1.63
N ARG A 51 2.20 -6.03 2.52
CA ARG A 51 0.98 -5.22 2.34
C ARG A 51 1.12 -4.22 1.19
N ILE A 52 2.27 -3.60 1.01
CA ILE A 52 2.54 -2.73 -0.15
C ILE A 52 2.32 -3.53 -1.44
N ALA A 53 2.95 -4.70 -1.57
CA ALA A 53 2.82 -5.55 -2.76
C ALA A 53 1.36 -5.90 -3.07
N LEU A 54 0.54 -6.22 -2.06
CA LEU A 54 -0.89 -6.49 -2.26
C LEU A 54 -1.66 -5.28 -2.79
N VAL A 55 -1.33 -4.07 -2.31
CA VAL A 55 -1.94 -2.85 -2.83
C VAL A 55 -1.48 -2.59 -4.26
N GLU A 56 -0.21 -2.80 -4.59
CA GLU A 56 0.30 -2.66 -5.96
C GLU A 56 -0.37 -3.66 -6.92
N GLU A 57 -0.60 -4.90 -6.50
CA GLU A 57 -1.36 -5.91 -7.26
C GLU A 57 -2.82 -5.50 -7.48
N GLU A 58 -3.47 -4.91 -6.47
CA GLU A 58 -4.82 -4.35 -6.62
C GLU A 58 -4.83 -3.20 -7.63
N VAL A 59 -3.82 -2.32 -7.59
CA VAL A 59 -3.68 -1.22 -8.55
C VAL A 59 -3.50 -1.77 -9.97
N GLU A 60 -2.61 -2.74 -10.19
CA GLU A 60 -2.41 -3.37 -11.49
C GLU A 60 -3.69 -4.04 -12.00
N ARG A 61 -4.48 -4.67 -11.11
CA ARG A 61 -5.75 -5.28 -11.50
C ARG A 61 -6.79 -4.25 -11.97
N ARG A 62 -6.81 -3.06 -11.35
CA ARG A 62 -7.72 -1.96 -11.69
C ARG A 62 -7.26 -1.16 -12.91
N TYR A 63 -5.94 -1.04 -13.09
CA TYR A 63 -5.31 -0.28 -14.17
C TYR A 63 -4.24 -1.12 -14.90
N PRO A 64 -4.63 -2.17 -15.65
CA PRO A 64 -3.67 -3.08 -16.27
C PRO A 64 -2.64 -2.37 -17.16
N GLY A 65 -1.37 -2.68 -16.96
CA GLY A 65 -0.23 -2.14 -17.71
C GLY A 65 0.14 -0.70 -17.37
N GLN A 66 -0.51 -0.07 -16.39
CA GLN A 66 -0.20 1.30 -15.97
C GLN A 66 0.75 1.36 -14.76
N LEU A 67 1.05 0.22 -14.13
CA LEU A 67 1.88 0.16 -12.93
C LEU A 67 1.33 1.16 -11.88
N LEU A 68 2.21 1.94 -11.25
CA LEU A 68 1.84 2.99 -10.30
C LEU A 68 1.60 4.37 -10.93
N ALA A 69 1.42 4.48 -12.25
CA ALA A 69 1.12 5.77 -12.88
C ALA A 69 -0.15 6.46 -12.33
N PRO A 70 -1.28 5.75 -12.11
CA PRO A 70 -2.48 6.34 -11.51
C PRO A 70 -2.23 6.86 -10.09
N TYR A 71 -1.50 6.09 -9.29
CA TYR A 71 -1.12 6.48 -7.93
C TYR A 71 -0.23 7.73 -7.89
N ARG A 72 0.77 7.81 -8.77
CA ARG A 72 1.66 8.99 -8.89
C ARG A 72 0.89 10.23 -9.32
N ALA A 73 -0.04 10.07 -10.27
CA ALA A 73 -0.93 11.16 -10.68
C ALA A 73 -1.82 11.61 -9.53
N TRP A 74 -2.39 10.68 -8.75
CA TRP A 74 -3.16 10.99 -7.56
C TRP A 74 -2.35 11.75 -6.51
N LYS A 75 -1.15 11.27 -6.16
CA LYS A 75 -0.24 11.96 -5.23
C LYS A 75 0.07 13.39 -5.65
N SER A 76 0.22 13.66 -6.94
CA SER A 76 0.52 15.00 -7.44
C SER A 76 -0.63 16.01 -7.27
N ARG A 77 -1.86 15.53 -7.01
CA ARG A 77 -3.04 16.38 -6.82
C ARG A 77 -3.11 17.00 -5.43
N ASP A 78 -2.46 16.40 -4.43
CA ASP A 78 -2.37 16.92 -3.07
C ASP A 78 -0.93 16.81 -2.53
N PRO A 79 -0.19 17.94 -2.44
CA PRO A 79 1.18 17.97 -1.93
C PRO A 79 1.35 17.46 -0.50
N LEU A 80 0.27 17.33 0.29
CA LEU A 80 0.31 16.83 1.66
C LEU A 80 0.36 15.29 1.74
N LEU A 81 0.22 14.59 0.59
CA LEU A 81 0.25 13.13 0.47
C LEU A 81 1.57 12.59 -0.11
N GLY A 82 2.47 13.50 -0.52
CA GLY A 82 3.80 13.22 -1.06
C GLY A 82 4.92 13.28 -0.02
#